data_AF-A0A1B1TD93-F1
#
_entry.id   AF-A0A1B1TD93-F1
#
_cell.length_a   1.000
_cell.length_b   1.000
_cell.length_c   1.000
_cell.angle_alpha   90.00
_cell.angle_beta   90.00
_cell.angle_gamma   90.00
#
_symmetry.space_group_name_H-M   'P 1'
#
loop_
_entity.id
_entity.type
_entity.pdbx_description
1 polymer ?
#
loop_
_entity_poly.entity_id
_entity_poly.type
_entity_poly.pdbx_seq_one_letter_code
_entity_poly.pdbx_strand_id
1 'polypeptide(L)'
;MSKKINLLGEVDNFFLALKDRLDRAGALFTPDSEEADITVGLGKYAADESVDIAIIAENEDSRSGNISEVKNAALIIRIHDLMIPEGGQGWGPEDVEEWVQWIKDGTHEITPEVKPKHWVHIRDTTDAISLLVMADTDAFAQGVVDLCGRRAWGPDPVITEIKLLWNRFTNAITHSHTVESLSEVPSPAAVQFEGERKRPDLEPLHEAMKNAGREEGWRPLTPMRVALMEFLAHTKLHSEPDHN
;
A
#
# COMPACT_ATOMS: atom_id res chain seq x y z
N MET A 1 -24.15 -10.12 5.14
CA MET A 1 -24.21 -10.66 6.51
C MET A 1 -22.95 -10.22 7.25
N SER A 2 -22.97 -10.09 8.57
CA SER A 2 -21.75 -9.80 9.34
C SER A 2 -20.90 -11.07 9.43
N LYS A 3 -19.59 -10.96 9.15
CA LYS A 3 -18.63 -12.07 9.23
C LYS A 3 -17.75 -11.90 10.46
N LYS A 4 -17.61 -12.93 11.28
CA LYS A 4 -16.70 -12.93 12.44
C LYS A 4 -15.28 -13.23 11.98
N ILE A 5 -14.34 -12.35 12.31
CA ILE A 5 -12.95 -12.41 11.87
C ILE A 5 -12.04 -12.49 13.09
N ASN A 6 -11.13 -13.46 13.08
CA ASN A 6 -9.94 -13.43 13.92
C ASN A 6 -8.80 -12.80 13.13
N LEU A 7 -8.37 -11.59 13.53
CA LEU A 7 -7.33 -10.83 12.83
C LEU A 7 -6.03 -10.88 13.65
N LEU A 8 -5.03 -11.59 13.12
CA LEU A 8 -3.72 -11.79 13.75
C LEU A 8 -2.69 -10.91 13.06
N GLY A 9 -1.92 -10.14 13.83
CA GLY A 9 -0.91 -9.23 13.28
C GLY A 9 -0.26 -8.37 14.35
N GLU A 10 0.86 -7.75 13.99
CA GLU A 10 1.45 -6.67 14.78
C GLU A 10 0.59 -5.42 14.63
N VAL A 11 0.38 -4.65 15.70
CA VAL A 11 -0.43 -3.43 15.65
C VAL A 11 0.39 -2.29 15.05
N ASP A 12 0.46 -2.28 13.72
CA ASP A 12 1.10 -1.26 12.89
C ASP A 12 0.08 -0.45 12.05
N ASN A 13 0.57 0.50 11.26
CA ASN A 13 -0.28 1.33 10.39
C ASN A 13 -1.09 0.50 9.37
N PHE A 14 -0.53 -0.60 8.86
CA PHE A 14 -1.23 -1.47 7.92
C PHE A 14 -2.35 -2.25 8.60
N PHE A 15 -2.06 -2.85 9.75
CA PHE A 15 -3.04 -3.54 10.59
C PHE A 15 -4.21 -2.63 10.96
N LEU A 16 -3.91 -1.42 11.44
CA LEU A 16 -4.94 -0.46 11.85
C LEU A 16 -5.82 -0.04 10.66
N ALA A 17 -5.22 0.26 9.50
CA ALA A 17 -5.97 0.64 8.32
C ALA A 17 -6.85 -0.51 7.79
N LEU A 18 -6.33 -1.74 7.79
CA LEU A 18 -7.11 -2.91 7.38
C LEU A 18 -8.25 -3.20 8.35
N LYS A 19 -7.98 -3.16 9.66
CA LYS A 19 -8.98 -3.37 10.70
C LYS A 19 -10.11 -2.34 10.60
N ASP A 20 -9.78 -1.05 10.44
CA ASP A 20 -10.76 0.01 10.22
C ASP A 20 -11.60 -0.25 8.96
N ARG A 21 -10.95 -0.68 7.86
CA ARG A 21 -11.68 -0.94 6.62
C ARG A 21 -12.64 -2.12 6.71
N LEU A 22 -12.21 -3.21 7.35
CA LEU A 22 -13.04 -4.38 7.64
C LEU A 22 -14.22 -4.05 8.56
N ASP A 23 -14.00 -3.24 9.61
CA ASP A 23 -15.05 -2.76 10.50
C ASP A 23 -16.12 -1.99 9.73
N ARG A 24 -15.70 -1.07 8.86
CA ARG A 24 -16.60 -0.33 7.96
C ARG A 24 -17.31 -1.21 6.94
N ALA A 25 -16.76 -2.38 6.60
CA ALA A 25 -17.41 -3.38 5.77
C ALA A 25 -18.39 -4.28 6.55
N GLY A 26 -18.51 -4.11 7.87
CA GLY A 26 -19.44 -4.86 8.73
C GLY A 26 -18.84 -6.14 9.32
N ALA A 27 -17.52 -6.26 9.38
CA ALA A 27 -16.86 -7.34 10.09
C ALA A 27 -17.08 -7.24 11.60
N LEU A 28 -17.13 -8.39 12.28
CA LEU A 28 -17.12 -8.49 13.74
C LEU A 28 -15.79 -9.14 14.16
N PHE A 29 -15.06 -8.56 15.10
CA PHE A 29 -13.77 -9.13 15.51
C PHE A 29 -13.93 -10.04 16.72
N THR A 30 -13.23 -11.17 16.71
CA THR A 30 -13.11 -12.10 17.83
C THR A 30 -11.64 -12.43 18.10
N PRO A 31 -11.19 -12.51 19.37
CA PRO A 31 -9.85 -12.99 19.70
C PRO A 31 -9.72 -14.51 19.59
N ASP A 32 -10.83 -15.25 19.59
CA ASP A 32 -10.87 -16.71 19.52
C ASP A 32 -11.03 -17.17 18.06
N SER A 33 -10.07 -17.93 17.55
CA SER A 33 -10.10 -18.48 16.20
C SER A 33 -11.13 -19.60 16.04
N GLU A 34 -11.53 -20.30 17.10
CA GLU A 34 -12.57 -21.34 17.04
C GLU A 34 -13.98 -20.75 16.87
N GLU A 35 -14.18 -19.50 17.29
CA GLU A 35 -15.43 -18.75 17.12
C GLU A 35 -15.48 -17.90 15.85
N ALA A 36 -14.39 -17.85 15.09
CA ALA A 36 -14.28 -17.05 13.88
C ALA A 36 -14.84 -17.78 12.66
N ASP A 37 -15.50 -17.04 11.77
CA ASP A 37 -15.86 -17.57 10.44
C ASP A 37 -14.63 -17.62 9.53
N ILE A 38 -13.62 -16.79 9.81
CA ILE A 38 -12.36 -16.72 9.07
C ILE A 38 -11.22 -16.16 9.93
N THR A 39 -10.03 -16.73 9.79
CA THR A 39 -8.80 -16.25 10.42
C THR A 39 -7.88 -15.63 9.38
N VAL A 40 -7.44 -14.39 9.64
CA VAL A 40 -6.58 -13.60 8.75
C VAL A 40 -5.28 -13.29 9.47
N GLY A 41 -4.16 -13.77 8.92
CA GLY A 41 -2.81 -13.55 9.46
C GLY A 41 -2.02 -12.53 8.66
N LEU A 42 -1.48 -11.52 9.32
CA LEU A 42 -0.67 -10.46 8.72
C LEU A 42 0.81 -10.64 9.06
N GLY A 43 1.65 -10.52 8.05
CA GLY A 43 3.09 -10.49 8.18
C GLY A 43 3.62 -11.79 8.77
N LYS A 44 4.50 -11.72 9.78
CA LYS A 44 5.01 -12.93 10.48
C LYS A 44 3.91 -13.83 11.07
N TYR A 45 2.72 -13.31 11.33
CA TYR A 45 1.58 -14.09 11.84
C TYR A 45 0.86 -14.88 10.75
N ALA A 46 1.17 -14.63 9.47
CA ALA A 46 0.66 -15.43 8.35
C ALA A 46 1.19 -16.88 8.34
N ALA A 47 2.25 -17.17 9.09
CA ALA A 47 2.84 -18.50 9.23
C ALA A 47 2.08 -19.41 10.23
N ASP A 48 1.10 -18.88 10.96
CA ASP A 48 0.29 -19.65 11.90
C ASP A 48 -0.58 -20.69 11.15
N GLU A 49 -0.71 -21.90 11.71
CA GLU A 49 -1.41 -23.01 11.06
C GLU A 49 -2.93 -22.85 11.04
N SER A 50 -3.48 -21.96 11.87
CA SER A 50 -4.91 -21.64 11.95
C SER A 50 -5.37 -20.59 10.94
N VAL A 51 -4.45 -19.99 10.17
CA VAL A 51 -4.75 -18.89 9.24
C VAL A 51 -5.38 -19.41 7.94
N ASP A 52 -6.56 -18.89 7.60
CA ASP A 52 -7.24 -19.14 6.33
C ASP A 52 -6.75 -18.22 5.22
N ILE A 53 -6.49 -16.94 5.55
CA ILE A 53 -5.95 -15.92 4.64
C ILE A 53 -4.64 -15.37 5.19
N ALA A 54 -3.55 -15.64 4.48
CA ALA A 54 -2.24 -15.04 4.74
C ALA A 54 -2.08 -13.74 3.95
N ILE A 55 -1.66 -12.66 4.62
CA ILE A 55 -1.31 -11.39 3.99
C ILE A 55 0.15 -11.09 4.27
N ILE A 56 0.94 -10.96 3.22
CA ILE A 56 2.39 -10.74 3.29
C ILE A 56 2.81 -9.65 2.29
N ALA A 57 4.01 -9.10 2.47
CA ALA A 57 4.63 -8.23 1.46
C ALA A 57 5.67 -8.99 0.62
N GLU A 58 5.86 -8.57 -0.63
CA GLU A 58 6.98 -8.99 -1.46
C GLU A 58 8.22 -8.14 -1.13
N ASN A 59 8.88 -8.46 -0.03
CA ASN A 59 10.18 -7.91 0.36
C ASN A 59 10.91 -8.89 1.31
N GLU A 60 12.09 -8.51 1.79
CA GLU A 60 12.92 -9.33 2.69
C GLU A 60 12.70 -9.02 4.18
N ASP A 61 11.75 -8.13 4.52
CA ASP A 61 11.46 -7.75 5.89
C ASP A 61 10.57 -8.79 6.57
N SER A 62 11.16 -9.50 7.53
CA SER A 62 10.49 -10.57 8.28
C SER A 62 9.24 -10.12 9.02
N ARG A 63 9.09 -8.83 9.36
CA ARG A 63 7.86 -8.31 9.99
C ARG A 63 6.66 -8.45 9.06
N SER A 64 6.88 -8.28 7.76
CA SER A 64 5.86 -8.37 6.72
C SER A 64 5.68 -9.78 6.14
N GLY A 65 6.31 -10.78 6.78
CA GLY A 65 6.12 -12.20 6.51
C GLY A 65 6.82 -12.70 5.24
N ASN A 66 6.96 -14.01 5.12
CA ASN A 66 7.58 -14.64 3.96
C ASN A 66 6.69 -15.76 3.43
N ILE A 67 6.52 -15.83 2.11
CA ILE A 67 5.67 -16.86 1.47
C ILE A 67 6.11 -18.29 1.78
N SER A 68 7.41 -18.52 1.98
CA SER A 68 7.95 -19.85 2.30
C SER A 68 7.59 -20.33 3.71
N GLU A 69 7.18 -19.42 4.60
CA GLU A 69 6.77 -19.74 5.97
C GLU A 69 5.26 -20.01 6.08
N VAL A 70 4.48 -19.64 5.07
CA VAL A 70 3.03 -19.87 5.02
C VAL A 70 2.77 -21.34 4.70
N LYS A 71 2.10 -22.05 5.61
CA LYS A 71 1.89 -23.50 5.50
C LYS A 71 0.55 -23.89 4.90
N ASN A 72 -0.55 -23.35 5.46
CA ASN A 72 -1.90 -23.91 5.27
C ASN A 72 -2.94 -22.91 4.75
N ALA A 73 -2.56 -21.64 4.55
CA ALA A 73 -3.52 -20.62 4.14
C ALA A 73 -4.14 -20.96 2.78
N ALA A 74 -5.47 -20.97 2.72
CA ALA A 74 -6.22 -21.23 1.50
C ALA A 74 -6.01 -20.10 0.47
N LEU A 75 -5.88 -18.86 0.96
CA LEU A 75 -5.57 -17.68 0.16
C LEU A 75 -4.31 -16.99 0.70
N ILE A 76 -3.38 -16.66 -0.18
CA ILE A 76 -2.20 -15.87 0.12
C ILE A 76 -2.27 -14.58 -0.70
N ILE A 77 -2.42 -13.44 -0.03
CA ILE A 77 -2.38 -12.12 -0.64
C ILE A 77 -0.96 -11.57 -0.48
N ARG A 78 -0.25 -11.43 -1.61
CA ARG A 78 1.12 -10.93 -1.63
C ARG A 78 1.16 -9.51 -2.19
N ILE A 79 1.50 -8.57 -1.33
CA ILE A 79 1.44 -7.13 -1.64
C ILE A 79 2.80 -6.66 -2.13
N HIS A 80 2.83 -6.02 -3.30
CA HIS A 80 4.04 -5.43 -3.86
C HIS A 80 3.98 -3.92 -3.72
N ASP A 81 5.12 -3.31 -3.38
CA ASP A 81 5.35 -1.88 -3.49
C ASP A 81 4.24 -1.05 -2.78
N LEU A 82 3.91 -1.41 -1.54
CA LEU A 82 2.86 -0.74 -0.77
C LEU A 82 3.31 0.66 -0.34
N MET A 83 2.42 1.64 -0.47
CA MET A 83 2.60 2.99 0.05
C MET A 83 1.77 3.21 1.31
N ILE A 84 2.45 3.50 2.42
CA ILE A 84 1.86 3.85 3.70
C ILE A 84 2.41 5.22 4.12
N PRO A 85 1.71 6.33 3.79
CA PRO A 85 2.16 7.68 4.13
C PRO A 85 2.47 7.90 5.61
N GLU A 86 1.76 7.21 6.50
CA GLU A 86 1.89 7.27 7.95
C GLU A 86 3.13 6.53 8.49
N GLY A 87 3.84 5.79 7.63
CA GLY A 87 5.05 5.03 7.97
C GLY A 87 4.91 3.53 7.68
N GLY A 88 5.89 2.97 6.97
CA GLY A 88 5.82 1.63 6.40
C GLY A 88 5.96 0.45 7.37
N GLN A 89 6.77 0.58 8.44
CA GLN A 89 7.04 -0.46 9.45
C GLN A 89 7.26 -1.89 8.89
N GLY A 90 7.99 -2.02 7.77
CA GLY A 90 8.29 -3.29 7.09
C GLY A 90 7.36 -3.63 5.91
N TRP A 91 6.25 -2.92 5.76
CA TRP A 91 5.34 -3.04 4.62
C TRP A 91 5.58 -1.99 3.54
N GLY A 92 5.81 -0.75 4.00
CA GLY A 92 5.84 0.45 3.16
C GLY A 92 7.20 0.75 2.53
N PRO A 93 7.29 1.86 1.78
CA PRO A 93 8.41 2.11 0.87
C PRO A 93 9.44 3.03 1.51
N GLU A 94 10.47 2.44 2.14
CA GLU A 94 11.58 3.19 2.76
C GLU A 94 12.21 4.21 1.79
N ASP A 95 12.36 3.84 0.51
CA ASP A 95 12.91 4.72 -0.52
C ASP A 95 12.11 6.04 -0.67
N VAL A 96 10.78 5.98 -0.66
CA VAL A 96 9.94 7.18 -0.88
C VAL A 96 10.00 8.09 0.35
N GLU A 97 10.03 7.50 1.55
CA GLU A 97 10.21 8.24 2.80
C GLU A 97 11.54 9.01 2.78
N GLU A 98 12.63 8.35 2.36
CA GLU A 98 13.94 8.95 2.20
C GLU A 98 13.93 10.09 1.17
N TRP A 99 13.36 9.87 -0.02
CA TRP A 99 13.33 10.89 -1.08
C TRP A 99 12.53 12.13 -0.67
N VAL A 100 11.42 11.93 0.05
CA VAL A 100 10.63 13.04 0.62
C VAL A 100 11.48 13.83 1.59
N GLN A 101 12.25 13.17 2.45
CA GLN A 101 13.12 13.84 3.41
C GLN A 101 14.24 14.64 2.71
N TRP A 102 14.92 14.05 1.72
CA TRP A 102 15.95 14.76 0.95
C TRP A 102 15.42 16.02 0.26
N ILE A 103 14.21 15.96 -0.30
CA ILE A 103 13.60 17.10 -0.99
C ILE A 103 13.21 18.20 0.00
N LYS A 104 12.72 17.84 1.19
CA LYS A 104 12.42 18.81 2.24
C LYS A 104 13.68 19.49 2.78
N ASP A 105 14.77 18.75 2.92
CA ASP A 105 16.05 19.27 3.41
C ASP A 105 16.86 20.01 2.32
N GLY A 106 16.45 19.89 1.06
CA GLY A 106 17.14 20.50 -0.08
C GLY A 106 18.45 19.81 -0.45
N THR A 107 18.61 18.52 -0.11
CA THR A 107 19.88 17.78 -0.20
C THR A 107 19.97 16.82 -1.40
N HIS A 108 18.92 16.71 -2.22
CA HIS A 108 18.91 15.75 -3.32
C HIS A 108 19.66 16.26 -4.57
N GLU A 109 20.84 15.67 -4.84
CA GLU A 109 21.65 15.97 -6.03
C GLU A 109 21.56 14.91 -7.14
N ILE A 110 21.35 13.63 -6.79
CA ILE A 110 21.43 12.50 -7.75
C ILE A 110 20.27 11.52 -7.56
N THR A 111 19.60 11.16 -8.65
CA THR A 111 18.58 10.10 -8.67
C THR A 111 19.20 8.74 -8.35
N PRO A 112 18.67 7.99 -7.37
CA PRO A 112 19.18 6.67 -7.03
C PRO A 112 18.84 5.64 -8.12
N GLU A 113 19.75 4.69 -8.34
CA GLU A 113 19.59 3.59 -9.28
C GLU A 113 18.68 2.48 -8.72
N VAL A 114 17.42 2.82 -8.45
CA VAL A 114 16.40 1.87 -7.96
C VAL A 114 15.54 1.39 -9.12
N LYS A 115 15.22 0.09 -9.12
CA LYS A 115 14.29 -0.48 -10.10
C LYS A 115 12.90 0.13 -9.92
N PRO A 116 12.16 0.38 -11.00
CA PRO A 116 10.81 0.90 -10.89
C PRO A 116 9.88 -0.01 -10.14
N LYS A 117 8.85 0.59 -9.57
CA LYS A 117 7.92 -0.09 -8.69
C LYS A 117 6.48 0.16 -9.11
N HIS A 118 5.64 -0.83 -8.88
CA HIS A 118 4.21 -0.80 -9.16
C HIS A 118 3.47 -0.34 -7.90
N TRP A 119 3.71 0.91 -7.50
CA TRP A 119 3.21 1.43 -6.23
C TRP A 119 1.69 1.33 -6.10
N VAL A 120 1.22 0.87 -4.94
CA VAL A 120 -0.20 0.83 -4.59
C VAL A 120 -0.43 1.53 -3.26
N HIS A 121 -1.50 2.31 -3.17
CA HIS A 121 -1.82 3.03 -1.95
C HIS A 121 -2.48 2.12 -0.92
N ILE A 122 -2.17 2.31 0.37
CA ILE A 122 -2.78 1.55 1.47
C ILE A 122 -4.30 1.51 1.41
N ARG A 123 -4.97 2.63 1.09
CA ARG A 123 -6.43 2.68 0.91
C ARG A 123 -6.95 1.73 -0.16
N ASP A 124 -6.30 1.65 -1.32
CA ASP A 124 -6.74 0.74 -2.39
C ASP A 124 -6.47 -0.72 -2.01
N THR A 125 -5.36 -0.97 -1.32
CA THR A 125 -4.96 -2.29 -0.82
C THR A 125 -5.94 -2.81 0.23
N THR A 126 -6.25 -2.01 1.26
CA THR A 126 -7.19 -2.42 2.32
C THR A 126 -8.61 -2.55 1.80
N ASP A 127 -9.02 -1.73 0.83
CA ASP A 127 -10.30 -1.89 0.13
C ASP A 127 -10.40 -3.24 -0.59
N ALA A 128 -9.35 -3.63 -1.34
CA ALA A 128 -9.35 -4.91 -2.03
C ALA A 128 -9.29 -6.09 -1.07
N ILE A 129 -8.41 -6.06 -0.07
CA ILE A 129 -8.30 -7.12 0.94
C ILE A 129 -9.61 -7.26 1.70
N SER A 130 -10.22 -6.14 2.12
CA SER A 130 -11.50 -6.18 2.83
C SER A 130 -12.60 -6.81 1.97
N LEU A 131 -12.62 -6.58 0.66
CA LEU A 131 -13.58 -7.23 -0.23
C LEU A 131 -13.36 -8.74 -0.29
N LEU A 132 -12.11 -9.19 -0.45
CA LEU A 132 -11.77 -10.61 -0.55
C LEU A 132 -12.04 -11.37 0.76
N VAL A 133 -11.69 -10.77 1.90
CA VAL A 133 -11.93 -11.35 3.23
C VAL A 133 -13.44 -11.48 3.50
N MET A 134 -14.22 -10.47 3.11
CA MET A 134 -15.67 -10.43 3.33
C MET A 134 -16.48 -11.19 2.27
N ALA A 135 -15.84 -11.75 1.24
CA ALA A 135 -16.52 -12.53 0.21
C ALA A 135 -17.24 -13.75 0.81
N ASP A 136 -18.37 -14.12 0.20
CA ASP A 136 -19.08 -15.36 0.53
C ASP A 136 -18.25 -16.59 0.14
N THR A 137 -18.54 -17.74 0.75
CA THR A 137 -17.72 -18.96 0.62
C THR A 137 -17.60 -19.47 -0.82
N ASP A 138 -18.64 -19.27 -1.64
CA ASP A 138 -18.67 -19.64 -3.06
C ASP A 138 -17.87 -18.68 -3.96
N ALA A 139 -17.64 -17.45 -3.50
CA ALA A 139 -16.80 -16.43 -4.15
C ALA A 139 -15.37 -16.38 -3.57
N PHE A 140 -15.03 -17.28 -2.64
CA PHE A 140 -13.75 -17.27 -1.95
C PHE A 140 -12.58 -17.63 -2.87
N ALA A 141 -11.62 -16.72 -2.99
CA ALA A 141 -10.42 -16.95 -3.79
C ALA A 141 -9.46 -17.95 -3.10
N GLN A 142 -8.69 -18.68 -3.90
CA GLN A 142 -7.71 -19.65 -3.40
C GLN A 142 -6.36 -19.48 -4.10
N GLY A 143 -5.30 -19.95 -3.45
CA GLY A 143 -3.93 -19.89 -3.94
C GLY A 143 -3.28 -18.52 -3.68
N VAL A 144 -2.31 -18.15 -4.52
CA VAL A 144 -1.56 -16.90 -4.38
C VAL A 144 -2.14 -15.84 -5.29
N VAL A 145 -2.46 -14.67 -4.73
CA VAL A 145 -2.87 -13.49 -5.49
C VAL A 145 -1.89 -12.35 -5.24
N ASP A 146 -1.31 -11.83 -6.32
CA ASP A 146 -0.43 -10.67 -6.25
C ASP A 146 -1.25 -9.38 -6.30
N LEU A 147 -0.91 -8.41 -5.45
CA LEU A 147 -1.56 -7.10 -5.34
C LEU A 147 -0.54 -5.99 -5.52
N CYS A 148 -0.68 -5.21 -6.59
CA CYS A 148 0.16 -4.05 -6.87
C CYS A 148 -0.56 -2.98 -7.69
N GLY A 149 0.10 -1.84 -7.87
CA GLY A 149 -0.36 -0.75 -8.73
C GLY A 149 -0.38 -1.14 -10.21
N ARG A 150 -1.15 -0.39 -11.01
CA ARG A 150 -1.30 -0.69 -12.45
C ARG A 150 -0.10 -0.30 -13.30
N ARG A 151 0.64 0.74 -12.89
CA ARG A 151 1.74 1.34 -13.66
C ARG A 151 3.03 1.31 -12.85
N ALA A 152 4.13 0.98 -13.50
CA ALA A 152 5.46 1.11 -12.93
C ALA A 152 5.88 2.59 -12.91
N TRP A 153 6.55 3.00 -11.84
CA TRP A 153 7.16 4.31 -11.70
C TRP A 153 8.64 4.15 -11.37
N GLY A 154 9.49 4.76 -12.19
CA GLY A 154 10.91 4.88 -11.89
C GLY A 154 11.19 5.97 -10.87
N PRO A 155 12.41 5.98 -10.28
CA PRO A 155 12.80 6.98 -9.28
C PRO A 155 12.71 8.41 -9.81
N ASP A 156 13.18 8.67 -11.04
CA ASP A 156 13.18 10.00 -11.66
C ASP A 156 11.78 10.66 -11.70
N PRO A 157 10.73 10.02 -12.30
CA PRO A 157 9.38 10.55 -12.25
C PRO A 157 8.84 10.77 -10.83
N VAL A 158 9.17 9.90 -9.88
CA VAL A 158 8.69 10.01 -8.49
C VAL A 158 9.33 11.22 -7.81
N ILE A 159 10.65 11.35 -7.88
CA ILE A 159 11.41 12.47 -7.29
C ILE A 159 10.99 13.79 -7.92
N THR A 160 10.78 13.83 -9.24
CA THR A 160 10.31 15.02 -9.94
C THR A 160 8.93 15.44 -9.45
N GLU A 161 8.03 14.48 -9.26
CA GLU A 161 6.69 14.73 -8.76
C GLU A 161 6.72 15.23 -7.30
N ILE A 162 7.54 14.63 -6.43
CA ILE A 162 7.70 15.10 -5.04
C ILE A 162 8.23 16.55 -5.02
N LYS A 163 9.26 16.86 -5.83
CA LYS A 163 9.83 18.23 -5.94
C LYS A 163 8.77 19.25 -6.36
N LEU A 164 7.96 18.92 -7.38
CA LEU A 164 6.88 19.79 -7.83
C LEU A 164 5.87 20.06 -6.70
N LEU A 165 5.41 19.00 -6.03
CA LEU A 165 4.41 19.10 -4.96
C LEU A 165 4.95 19.93 -3.79
N TRP A 166 6.20 19.69 -3.39
CA TRP A 166 6.87 20.44 -2.34
C TRP A 166 7.06 21.92 -2.69
N ASN A 167 7.48 22.23 -3.91
CA ASN A 167 7.64 23.61 -4.39
C ASN A 167 6.31 24.35 -4.40
N ARG A 168 5.22 23.71 -4.85
CA ARG A 168 3.88 24.30 -4.82
C ARG A 168 3.42 24.60 -3.40
N PHE A 169 3.59 23.63 -2.51
CA PHE A 169 3.26 23.80 -1.10
C PHE A 169 4.06 24.95 -0.47
N THR A 170 5.37 24.99 -0.70
CA THR A 170 6.25 26.03 -0.15
C THR A 170 5.88 27.40 -0.71
N ASN A 171 5.74 27.53 -2.04
CA ASN A 171 5.34 28.78 -2.70
C ASN A 171 3.98 29.31 -2.21
N ALA A 172 3.05 28.42 -1.87
CA ALA A 172 1.77 28.81 -1.31
C ALA A 172 1.93 29.43 0.09
N ILE A 173 2.76 28.82 0.94
CA ILE A 173 3.04 29.33 2.30
C ILE A 173 3.86 30.62 2.28
N THR A 174 4.84 30.72 1.38
CA THR A 174 5.72 31.89 1.27
C THR A 174 5.16 32.98 0.35
N HIS A 175 3.96 32.79 -0.21
CA HIS A 175 3.32 33.69 -1.18
C HIS A 175 4.21 34.03 -2.38
N SER A 176 5.02 33.07 -2.85
CA SER A 176 6.05 33.27 -3.88
C SER A 176 5.75 32.55 -5.20
N HIS A 177 4.48 32.34 -5.53
CA HIS A 177 4.11 31.77 -6.83
C HIS A 177 4.57 32.64 -7.99
N THR A 178 5.02 31.98 -9.05
CA THR A 178 5.39 32.57 -10.35
C THR A 178 4.56 31.93 -11.47
N VAL A 179 4.58 32.52 -12.67
CA VAL A 179 3.90 31.92 -13.84
C VAL A 179 4.45 30.53 -14.13
N GLU A 180 5.78 30.37 -14.05
CA GLU A 180 6.49 29.11 -14.31
C GLU A 180 6.04 28.02 -13.34
N SER A 181 6.07 28.29 -12.03
CA SER A 181 5.67 27.34 -10.97
C SER A 181 4.19 26.94 -11.00
N LEU A 182 3.34 27.76 -11.63
CA LEU A 182 1.93 27.43 -11.86
C LEU A 182 1.72 26.69 -13.19
N SER A 183 2.58 26.93 -14.17
CA SER A 183 2.49 26.34 -15.52
C SER A 183 3.01 24.90 -15.61
N GLU A 184 3.85 24.46 -14.66
CA GLU A 184 4.38 23.10 -14.62
C GLU A 184 3.27 22.09 -14.31
N VAL A 185 2.71 21.47 -15.34
CA VAL A 185 1.90 20.25 -15.20
C VAL A 185 2.71 19.11 -15.79
N PRO A 186 3.74 18.59 -15.09
CA PRO A 186 4.29 17.32 -15.51
C PRO A 186 3.14 16.31 -15.41
N SER A 187 2.89 15.63 -16.53
CA SER A 187 2.27 14.33 -16.50
C SER A 187 3.41 13.36 -16.27
N PRO A 188 3.64 12.89 -15.04
CA PRO A 188 4.70 11.91 -14.78
C PRO A 188 4.47 10.58 -15.52
N ALA A 189 3.28 10.38 -16.09
CA ALA A 189 2.95 9.23 -16.93
C ALA A 189 3.52 9.31 -18.36
N ALA A 190 4.20 10.39 -18.75
CA ALA A 190 4.70 10.57 -20.12
C ALA A 190 5.93 9.72 -20.45
N VAL A 191 6.70 9.29 -19.45
CA VAL A 191 7.89 8.45 -19.64
C VAL A 191 7.54 7.04 -19.22
N GLN A 192 7.09 6.22 -20.17
CA GLN A 192 7.01 4.78 -19.96
C GLN A 192 8.43 4.28 -19.69
N PHE A 193 8.63 3.69 -18.53
CA PHE A 193 9.89 3.07 -18.21
C PHE A 193 10.16 1.90 -19.17
N GLU A 194 11.30 1.91 -19.85
CA GLU A 194 11.72 0.86 -20.80
C GLU A 194 12.42 -0.34 -20.15
N GLY A 195 12.63 -0.35 -18.83
CA GLY A 195 13.38 -1.44 -18.18
C GLY A 195 12.54 -2.63 -17.70
N GLU A 196 13.25 -3.63 -17.20
CA GLU A 196 12.85 -5.05 -17.13
C GLU A 196 11.98 -5.49 -15.93
N ARG A 197 11.48 -4.60 -15.04
CA ARG A 197 10.66 -5.09 -13.92
C ARG A 197 9.25 -5.44 -14.42
N LYS A 198 9.08 -6.72 -14.77
CA LYS A 198 7.80 -7.30 -15.17
C LYS A 198 6.80 -7.16 -14.02
N ARG A 199 5.64 -6.57 -14.31
CA ARG A 199 4.51 -6.55 -13.37
C ARG A 199 4.12 -7.99 -12.99
N PRO A 200 3.80 -8.27 -11.72
CA PRO A 200 3.21 -9.57 -11.37
C PRO A 200 1.91 -9.79 -12.14
N ASP A 201 1.50 -11.05 -12.23
CA ASP A 201 0.23 -11.39 -12.84
C ASP A 201 -0.92 -10.98 -11.91
N LEU A 202 -1.73 -10.02 -12.34
CA LEU A 202 -2.85 -9.49 -11.57
C LEU A 202 -4.18 -10.11 -12.00
N GLU A 203 -4.19 -11.03 -12.96
CA GLU A 203 -5.42 -11.70 -13.41
C GLU A 203 -6.10 -12.46 -12.25
N PRO A 204 -5.39 -13.21 -11.38
CA PRO A 204 -6.01 -13.88 -10.24
C PRO A 204 -6.71 -12.91 -9.29
N LEU A 205 -6.06 -11.78 -8.98
CA LEU A 205 -6.67 -10.72 -8.16
C LEU A 205 -7.88 -10.10 -8.87
N HIS A 206 -7.77 -9.83 -10.17
CA HIS A 206 -8.83 -9.21 -10.95
C HIS A 206 -10.11 -10.06 -10.95
N GLU A 207 -10.00 -11.36 -11.23
CA GLU A 207 -11.13 -12.28 -11.22
C GLU A 207 -11.66 -12.54 -9.79
N ALA A 208 -10.79 -12.65 -8.79
CA ALA A 208 -11.21 -12.77 -7.40
C ALA A 208 -12.09 -11.58 -6.96
N MET A 209 -11.71 -10.36 -7.34
CA MET A 209 -12.50 -9.16 -7.03
C MET A 209 -13.84 -9.12 -7.77
N LYS A 210 -13.88 -9.60 -9.02
CA LYS A 210 -15.14 -9.72 -9.78
C LYS A 210 -16.09 -10.70 -9.13
N ASN A 211 -15.57 -11.86 -8.73
CA ASN A 211 -16.34 -12.89 -8.03
C ASN A 211 -16.85 -12.38 -6.67
N ALA A 212 -16.04 -11.59 -5.97
CA ALA A 212 -16.44 -10.94 -4.71
C ALA A 212 -17.39 -9.75 -4.88
N GLY A 213 -17.90 -9.48 -6.09
CA GLY A 213 -18.96 -8.50 -6.35
C GLY A 213 -18.49 -7.14 -6.88
N ARG A 214 -17.20 -6.96 -7.21
CA ARG A 214 -16.69 -5.75 -7.87
C ARG A 214 -16.60 -5.95 -9.38
N GLU A 215 -17.60 -5.52 -10.13
CA GLU A 215 -17.72 -5.73 -11.58
C GLU A 215 -16.48 -5.31 -12.40
N GLU A 216 -15.81 -4.21 -12.02
CA GLU A 216 -14.61 -3.73 -12.70
C GLU A 216 -13.31 -4.49 -12.33
N GLY A 217 -13.39 -5.43 -11.38
CA GLY A 217 -12.26 -6.14 -10.80
C GLY A 217 -11.22 -5.22 -10.16
N TRP A 218 -9.94 -5.61 -10.21
CA TRP A 218 -8.86 -4.81 -9.64
C TRP A 218 -8.63 -3.52 -10.41
N ARG A 219 -9.00 -2.40 -9.78
CA ARG A 219 -8.76 -1.04 -10.25
C ARG A 219 -8.42 -0.14 -9.06
N PRO A 220 -7.14 0.07 -8.74
CA PRO A 220 -6.75 1.05 -7.73
C PRO A 220 -7.16 2.45 -8.21
N LEU A 221 -7.74 3.24 -7.31
CA LEU A 221 -8.33 4.54 -7.60
C LEU A 221 -7.46 5.69 -7.11
N THR A 222 -6.62 5.49 -6.09
CA THR A 222 -5.79 6.54 -5.53
C THR A 222 -4.69 6.92 -6.53
N PRO A 223 -4.63 8.18 -6.99
CA PRO A 223 -3.55 8.62 -7.86
C PRO A 223 -2.21 8.68 -7.10
N MET A 224 -1.11 8.37 -7.78
CA MET A 224 0.25 8.46 -7.21
C MET A 224 0.53 9.83 -6.56
N ARG A 225 0.09 10.92 -7.21
CA ARG A 225 0.23 12.30 -6.69
C ARG A 225 -0.40 12.46 -5.30
N VAL A 226 -1.56 11.84 -5.06
CA VAL A 226 -2.24 11.92 -3.76
C VAL A 226 -1.41 11.21 -2.70
N ALA A 227 -0.91 10.00 -3.00
CA ALA A 227 -0.03 9.27 -2.11
C ALA A 227 1.21 10.08 -1.73
N LEU A 228 1.90 10.66 -2.73
CA LEU A 228 3.09 11.49 -2.50
C LEU A 228 2.80 12.76 -1.70
N MET A 229 1.65 13.39 -1.93
CA MET A 229 1.21 14.52 -1.10
C MET A 229 1.00 14.10 0.36
N GLU A 230 0.42 12.93 0.60
CA GLU A 230 0.22 12.41 1.96
C GLU A 230 1.56 12.12 2.64
N PHE A 231 2.55 11.56 1.95
CA PHE A 231 3.91 11.42 2.51
C PHE A 231 4.52 12.78 2.90
N LEU A 232 4.36 13.81 2.04
CA LEU A 232 4.81 15.16 2.35
C LEU A 232 4.10 15.76 3.58
N ALA A 233 2.82 15.42 3.78
CA ALA A 233 2.04 15.87 4.92
C ALA A 233 2.44 15.15 6.23
N HIS A 234 2.58 13.83 6.21
CA HIS A 234 2.90 13.03 7.39
C HIS A 234 4.32 13.26 7.91
N THR A 235 5.28 13.46 7.01
CA THR A 235 6.67 13.77 7.43
C THR A 235 6.82 15.13 8.13
N LYS A 236 5.81 16.02 8.10
CA LYS A 236 5.83 17.29 8.87
C LYS A 236 5.46 17.11 10.34
N LEU A 237 4.72 16.07 10.70
CA LEU A 237 4.18 15.90 12.05
C LEU A 237 5.18 15.27 13.04
N HIS A 238 6.31 14.74 12.57
CA HIS A 238 7.37 14.20 13.44
C HIS A 238 8.48 15.22 13.76
N SER A 239 8.33 16.49 13.39
CA SER A 239 9.31 17.55 13.65
C SER A 239 8.84 18.66 14.61
N GLU A 240 7.66 18.51 15.23
CA GLU A 240 7.31 19.33 16.40
C GLU A 240 7.89 18.68 17.66
N PRO A 241 8.82 19.33 18.39
CA PRO A 241 9.15 18.90 19.74
C PRO A 241 7.94 19.16 20.64
N ASP A 242 7.62 18.20 21.52
CA ASP A 242 6.63 18.38 22.58
C ASP A 242 6.90 19.72 23.30
N HIS A 243 5.99 20.67 23.12
CA HIS A 243 5.97 21.86 23.94
C HIS A 243 5.39 21.48 25.30
N ASN A 244 6.30 21.21 26.25
CA ASN A 244 6.04 21.18 27.69
C ASN A 244 5.28 22.42 28.17
#